data_AF-A0A928MJU0-F1
#
_entry.id   AF-A0A928MJU0-F1
#
_cell.length_a   1.000
_cell.length_b   1.000
_cell.length_c   1.000
_cell.angle_alpha   90.00
_cell.angle_beta   90.00
_cell.angle_gamma   90.00
#
_symmetry.space_group_name_H-M   'P 1'
#
loop_
_entity.id
_entity.type
_entity.pdbx_description
1 polymer ?
#
loop_
_entity_poly.entity_id
_entity_poly.type
_entity_poly.pdbx_seq_one_letter_code
_entity_poly.pdbx_strand_id
1 'polypeptide(L)'
;MKGLTRVTGLLLAVCLLAGLSPVSHAAPAPWDGTVAESFAGGSGTESDPYRIETGAQLALLAKLVNEGNEDYNDACYVLTADIDLNGSEEQQWTPIGTVDNPFRGQFDGEGCSITGVYIDSWGEYNIGLFGYLEKGTIRNVTVYGAVKGMNNVGGVVGLNDTGLVENCRNYASVSGSSNIGGVVGRNRTKDAGGDIAMVAD
;
A
#
# COMPACT_ATOMS: atom_id res chain seq x y z
N MET A 1 18.60 47.87 47.05
CA MET A 1 17.65 48.28 45.99
C MET A 1 18.50 48.90 44.88
N LYS A 2 18.58 48.43 43.64
CA LYS A 2 17.67 47.63 42.80
C LYS A 2 18.50 46.69 41.92
N GLY A 3 17.92 45.54 41.62
CA GLY A 3 18.54 44.42 40.92
C GLY A 3 18.69 44.62 39.41
N LEU A 4 19.55 43.76 38.91
CA LEU A 4 20.06 43.56 37.57
C LEU A 4 18.97 43.15 36.55
N THR A 5 19.04 43.80 35.39
CA THR A 5 18.68 43.41 34.01
C THR A 5 17.77 42.18 33.79
N ARG A 6 16.65 42.38 33.09
CA ARG A 6 15.99 41.33 32.30
C ARG A 6 15.76 41.84 30.88
N VAL A 7 16.59 41.36 29.96
CA VAL A 7 16.32 41.33 28.52
C VAL A 7 16.45 39.86 28.13
N THR A 8 15.36 39.25 27.66
CA THR A 8 15.26 38.02 26.83
C THR A 8 13.80 37.56 26.88
N GLY A 9 13.08 37.23 25.82
CA GLY A 9 13.28 37.31 24.38
C GLY A 9 11.88 37.14 23.78
N LEU A 10 11.49 38.01 22.86
CA LEU A 10 10.26 37.85 22.11
C LEU A 10 10.53 36.75 21.07
N LEU A 11 10.04 35.54 21.30
CA LEU A 11 10.05 34.48 20.30
C LEU A 11 9.09 34.91 19.19
N LEU A 12 9.60 35.51 18.11
CA LEU A 12 8.86 35.51 16.85
C LEU A 12 8.82 34.07 16.38
N ALA A 13 7.67 33.42 16.54
CA ALA A 13 7.36 32.22 15.80
C ALA A 13 7.36 32.61 14.31
N VAL A 14 8.47 32.34 13.63
CA VAL A 14 8.48 32.24 12.18
C VAL A 14 7.64 31.01 11.87
N CYS A 15 6.34 31.21 11.68
CA CYS A 15 5.52 30.29 10.92
C CYS A 15 6.11 30.29 9.50
N LEU A 16 7.13 29.46 9.28
CA LEU A 16 7.37 28.87 7.98
C LEU A 16 6.07 28.15 7.63
N LEU A 17 5.18 28.85 6.95
CA LEU A 17 4.33 28.24 5.95
C LEU A 17 5.30 27.60 4.96
N ALA A 18 5.80 26.41 5.30
CA ALA A 18 6.26 25.48 4.29
C ALA A 18 5.02 25.31 3.43
N GLY A 19 5.03 25.97 2.28
CA GLY A 19 4.01 25.75 1.27
C GLY A 19 3.94 24.24 1.10
N LEU A 20 2.81 23.66 1.46
CA LEU A 20 2.41 22.34 1.00
C LEU A 20 2.18 22.50 -0.50
N SER A 21 3.26 22.70 -1.24
CA SER A 21 3.31 22.29 -2.63
C SER A 21 2.90 20.83 -2.58
N PRO A 22 1.82 20.41 -3.26
CA PRO A 22 1.56 18.98 -3.39
C PRO A 22 2.86 18.38 -3.92
N VAL A 23 3.49 17.51 -3.12
CA VAL A 23 4.62 16.74 -3.59
C VAL A 23 4.07 15.95 -4.77
N SER A 24 4.45 16.37 -5.98
CA SER A 24 4.03 15.71 -7.20
C SER A 24 4.76 14.38 -7.22
N HIS A 25 4.10 13.30 -6.80
CA HIS A 25 4.61 11.93 -6.81
C HIS A 25 4.68 11.34 -8.23
N ALA A 26 4.90 12.14 -9.29
CA ALA A 26 4.71 11.68 -10.67
C ALA A 26 5.39 10.33 -10.95
N ALA A 27 4.62 9.40 -11.53
CA ALA A 27 5.13 8.08 -11.87
C ALA A 27 6.30 8.20 -12.87
N PRO A 28 7.44 7.53 -12.65
CA PRO A 28 8.58 7.66 -13.55
C PRO A 28 8.27 7.21 -14.98
N ALA A 29 8.09 5.91 -15.20
CA ALA A 29 7.70 5.34 -16.47
C ALA A 29 6.68 4.21 -16.24
N PRO A 30 5.76 3.96 -17.19
CA PRO A 30 4.86 2.82 -17.12
C PRO A 30 5.64 1.51 -17.00
N TRP A 31 5.20 0.63 -16.12
CA TRP A 31 5.80 -0.68 -15.91
C TRP A 31 5.72 -1.54 -17.18
N ASP A 32 6.77 -2.32 -17.42
CA ASP A 32 6.95 -3.17 -18.60
C ASP A 32 6.89 -4.66 -18.28
N GLY A 33 6.37 -5.02 -17.09
CA GLY A 33 6.27 -6.41 -16.64
C GLY A 33 7.56 -6.96 -16.01
N THR A 34 8.64 -6.18 -15.94
CA THR A 34 9.91 -6.64 -15.36
C THR A 34 9.92 -6.66 -13.83
N VAL A 35 10.88 -7.37 -13.23
CA VAL A 35 11.13 -7.37 -11.79
C VAL A 35 12.50 -6.75 -11.53
N ALA A 36 12.57 -5.80 -10.59
CA ALA A 36 13.82 -5.16 -10.23
C ALA A 36 14.76 -6.13 -9.47
N GLU A 37 16.06 -5.87 -9.50
CA GLU A 37 17.03 -6.64 -8.71
C GLU A 37 17.12 -6.18 -7.25
N SER A 38 16.72 -4.92 -6.97
CA SER A 38 16.75 -4.33 -5.63
C SER A 38 15.76 -3.16 -5.51
N PHE A 39 15.40 -2.84 -4.26
CA PHE A 39 14.66 -1.62 -3.91
C PHE A 39 15.53 -0.36 -4.07
N ALA A 40 14.91 0.83 -4.08
CA ALA A 40 15.65 2.09 -4.24
C ALA A 40 16.52 2.45 -3.02
N GLY A 41 16.40 1.69 -1.93
CA GLY A 41 17.15 1.82 -0.69
C GLY A 41 16.36 1.28 0.49
N GLY A 42 16.91 1.47 1.68
CA GLY A 42 16.33 1.00 2.94
C GLY A 42 16.79 -0.40 3.34
N SER A 43 16.52 -0.74 4.60
CA SER A 43 16.83 -2.04 5.22
C SER A 43 15.58 -2.82 5.62
N GLY A 44 14.39 -2.29 5.33
CA GLY A 44 13.11 -2.92 5.66
C GLY A 44 12.68 -2.75 7.12
N THR A 45 13.39 -1.92 7.89
CA THR A 45 13.03 -1.61 9.28
C THR A 45 12.07 -0.42 9.34
N GLU A 46 11.37 -0.24 10.47
CA GLU A 46 10.45 0.90 10.64
C GLU A 46 11.15 2.26 10.49
N SER A 47 12.39 2.37 10.97
CA SER A 47 13.20 3.59 10.85
C SER A 47 13.85 3.77 9.48
N ASP A 48 13.92 2.72 8.67
CA ASP A 48 14.59 2.70 7.38
C ASP A 48 13.89 1.70 6.43
N PRO A 49 12.64 2.02 6.00
CA PRO A 49 11.82 1.13 5.21
C PRO A 49 12.38 0.97 3.79
N TYR A 50 12.11 -0.17 3.15
CA TYR A 50 12.39 -0.35 1.74
C TYR A 50 11.63 0.67 0.90
N ARG A 51 12.34 1.39 0.04
CA ARG A 51 11.77 2.45 -0.81
C ARG A 51 11.39 1.90 -2.19
N ILE A 52 10.15 2.13 -2.58
CA ILE A 52 9.59 1.70 -3.87
C ILE A 52 9.27 2.94 -4.71
N GLU A 53 9.93 3.06 -5.85
CA GLU A 53 9.80 4.19 -6.79
C GLU A 53 9.21 3.75 -8.14
N THR A 54 9.18 2.44 -8.43
CA THR A 54 8.84 1.91 -9.76
C THR A 54 7.97 0.66 -9.69
N GLY A 55 7.24 0.37 -10.77
CA GLY A 55 6.46 -0.86 -10.89
C GLY A 55 7.32 -2.13 -10.77
N ALA A 56 8.55 -2.13 -11.29
CA ALA A 56 9.46 -3.27 -11.19
C ALA A 56 9.90 -3.55 -9.74
N GLN A 57 10.00 -2.52 -8.89
CA GLN A 57 10.30 -2.68 -7.46
C GLN A 57 9.06 -3.14 -6.67
N LEU A 58 7.86 -2.69 -7.04
CA LEU A 58 6.63 -3.24 -6.47
C LEU A 58 6.45 -4.71 -6.86
N ALA A 59 6.78 -5.07 -8.10
CA ALA A 59 6.79 -6.46 -8.56
C ALA A 59 7.85 -7.31 -7.82
N LEU A 60 8.99 -6.71 -7.45
CA LEU A 60 9.98 -7.36 -6.59
C LEU A 60 9.41 -7.69 -5.20
N LEU A 61 8.67 -6.76 -4.58
CA LEU A 61 7.94 -7.03 -3.34
C LEU A 61 6.97 -8.20 -3.52
N ALA A 62 6.13 -8.18 -4.57
CA ALA A 62 5.20 -9.28 -4.84
C ALA A 62 5.91 -10.63 -4.98
N LYS A 63 7.00 -10.68 -5.75
CA LYS A 63 7.81 -11.89 -5.95
C LYS A 63 8.37 -12.41 -4.64
N LEU A 64 9.08 -11.57 -3.87
CA LEU A 64 9.74 -11.98 -2.63
C LEU A 64 8.74 -12.48 -1.59
N VAL A 65 7.59 -11.81 -1.49
CA VAL A 65 6.53 -12.24 -0.57
C VAL A 65 5.95 -13.57 -1.00
N ASN A 66 5.58 -13.70 -2.28
CA ASN A 66 4.93 -14.90 -2.78
C ASN A 66 5.88 -16.13 -2.80
N GLU A 67 7.20 -15.92 -2.84
CA GLU A 67 8.23 -16.95 -2.67
C GLU A 67 8.44 -17.37 -1.20
N GLY A 68 7.80 -16.71 -0.23
CA GLY A 68 7.86 -17.06 1.18
C GLY A 68 9.13 -16.57 1.89
N ASN A 69 9.74 -15.48 1.41
CA ASN A 69 10.95 -14.94 2.01
C ASN A 69 10.62 -14.16 3.29
N GLU A 70 10.87 -14.77 4.45
CA GLU A 70 10.51 -14.22 5.76
C GLU A 70 11.12 -12.84 6.05
N ASP A 71 12.31 -12.55 5.51
CA ASP A 71 12.96 -11.23 5.68
C ASP A 71 12.17 -10.09 5.02
N TYR A 72 11.29 -10.40 4.07
CA TYR A 72 10.49 -9.43 3.31
C TYR A 72 8.99 -9.49 3.66
N ASN A 73 8.49 -10.64 4.10
CA ASN A 73 7.07 -10.79 4.46
C ASN A 73 6.63 -9.86 5.57
N ASP A 74 7.53 -9.53 6.49
CA ASP A 74 7.26 -8.79 7.73
C ASP A 74 7.93 -7.39 7.72
N ALA A 75 8.59 -7.03 6.61
CA ALA A 75 9.35 -5.79 6.49
C ALA A 75 8.48 -4.54 6.29
N CYS A 76 9.09 -3.37 6.43
CA CYS A 76 8.48 -2.07 6.19
C CYS A 76 8.81 -1.54 4.78
N TYR A 77 7.80 -1.04 4.09
CA TYR A 77 7.85 -0.53 2.73
C TYR A 77 7.20 0.83 2.65
N VAL A 78 7.77 1.72 1.83
CA VAL A 78 7.21 3.04 1.55
C VAL A 78 7.25 3.33 0.06
N LEU A 79 6.14 3.82 -0.49
CA LEU A 79 6.13 4.41 -1.82
C LEU A 79 6.76 5.80 -1.77
N THR A 80 7.67 6.08 -2.69
CA THR A 80 8.24 7.43 -2.84
C THR A 80 7.95 8.05 -4.20
N ALA A 81 7.12 7.38 -5.02
CA ALA A 81 6.52 7.88 -6.24
C ALA A 81 5.22 7.11 -6.51
N ASP A 82 4.33 7.72 -7.28
CA ASP A 82 3.22 7.07 -7.96
C ASP A 82 3.78 5.96 -8.85
N ILE A 83 2.97 4.91 -9.03
CA ILE A 83 3.35 3.75 -9.83
C ILE A 83 2.30 3.57 -10.91
N ASP A 84 2.74 3.55 -12.17
CA ASP A 84 1.89 3.08 -13.27
C ASP A 84 2.27 1.65 -13.64
N LEU A 85 1.38 0.70 -13.35
CA LEU A 85 1.57 -0.71 -13.65
C LEU A 85 1.22 -1.06 -15.10
N ASN A 86 0.63 -0.14 -15.87
CA ASN A 86 0.33 -0.33 -17.29
C ASN A 86 -0.40 -1.66 -17.59
N GLY A 87 -1.26 -2.08 -16.66
CA GLY A 87 -1.85 -3.40 -16.70
C GLY A 87 -2.81 -3.59 -17.86
N SER A 88 -2.77 -4.77 -18.45
CA SER A 88 -3.61 -5.20 -19.57
C SER A 88 -3.81 -6.71 -19.55
N GLU A 89 -4.58 -7.24 -20.50
CA GLU A 89 -4.74 -8.68 -20.67
C GLU A 89 -3.40 -9.42 -20.90
N GLU A 90 -2.43 -8.74 -21.50
CA GLU A 90 -1.08 -9.29 -21.78
C GLU A 90 -0.09 -9.03 -20.62
N GLN A 91 -0.43 -8.13 -19.70
CA GLN A 91 0.41 -7.73 -18.58
C GLN A 91 -0.45 -7.60 -17.31
N GLN A 92 -0.77 -8.74 -16.71
CA GLN A 92 -1.56 -8.77 -15.47
C GLN A 92 -0.69 -8.55 -14.23
N TRP A 93 -1.27 -7.89 -13.24
CA TRP A 93 -0.66 -7.75 -11.91
C TRP A 93 -0.74 -9.07 -11.15
N THR A 94 0.37 -9.45 -10.49
CA THR A 94 0.39 -10.55 -9.53
C THR A 94 0.14 -9.99 -8.13
N PRO A 95 -0.95 -10.37 -7.43
CA PRO A 95 -1.22 -9.91 -6.07
C PRO A 95 -0.04 -10.16 -5.11
N ILE A 96 0.21 -9.21 -4.20
CA ILE A 96 1.18 -9.38 -3.12
C ILE A 96 0.52 -10.20 -1.99
N GLY A 97 1.15 -11.31 -1.62
CA GLY A 97 0.67 -12.19 -0.57
C GLY A 97 -0.31 -13.25 -1.07
N THR A 98 -0.06 -14.51 -0.70
CA THR A 98 -0.89 -15.68 -0.98
C THR A 98 -1.40 -16.33 0.31
N VAL A 99 -2.23 -17.37 0.20
CA VAL A 99 -2.66 -18.15 1.37
C VAL A 99 -1.47 -18.81 2.07
N ASP A 100 -0.50 -19.31 1.30
CA ASP A 100 0.68 -19.99 1.84
C ASP A 100 1.71 -18.98 2.37
N ASN A 101 1.84 -17.83 1.69
CA ASN A 101 2.80 -16.78 2.01
C ASN A 101 2.09 -15.41 2.10
N PRO A 102 1.37 -15.13 3.20
CA PRO A 102 0.66 -13.86 3.35
C PRO A 102 1.63 -12.70 3.57
N PHE A 103 1.24 -11.49 3.17
CA PHE A 103 1.96 -10.29 3.55
C PHE A 103 1.65 -9.95 5.02
N ARG A 104 2.68 -9.73 5.84
CA ARG A 104 2.58 -9.43 7.27
C ARG A 104 3.28 -8.13 7.67
N GLY A 105 3.93 -7.48 6.71
CA GLY A 105 4.72 -6.29 6.91
C GLY A 105 3.88 -5.01 6.96
N GLN A 106 4.59 -3.89 6.82
CA GLN A 106 3.99 -2.56 6.76
C GLN A 106 4.18 -1.99 5.36
N PHE A 107 3.11 -1.57 4.70
CA PHE A 107 3.15 -0.88 3.43
C PHE A 107 2.50 0.50 3.57
N ASP A 108 3.30 1.54 3.44
CA ASP A 108 2.85 2.93 3.46
C ASP A 108 2.90 3.52 2.05
N GLY A 109 1.74 3.91 1.53
CA GLY A 109 1.65 4.60 0.26
C GLY A 109 2.11 6.06 0.31
N GLU A 110 2.24 6.68 1.50
CA GLU A 110 2.57 8.11 1.66
C GLU A 110 1.70 9.06 0.81
N GLY A 111 0.46 8.65 0.52
CA GLY A 111 -0.47 9.38 -0.33
C GLY A 111 -0.27 9.17 -1.83
N CYS A 112 0.69 8.36 -2.25
CA CYS A 112 0.91 7.98 -3.65
C CYS A 112 -0.23 7.12 -4.20
N SER A 113 -0.32 7.11 -5.51
CA SER A 113 -1.25 6.31 -6.29
C SER A 113 -0.55 5.16 -7.00
N ILE A 114 -1.28 4.05 -7.15
CA ILE A 114 -0.91 2.94 -8.02
C ILE A 114 -2.00 2.84 -9.09
N THR A 115 -1.63 3.16 -10.32
CA THR A 115 -2.50 3.12 -11.49
C THR A 115 -2.23 1.90 -12.36
N GLY A 116 -3.18 1.56 -13.23
CA GLY A 116 -3.01 0.46 -14.16
C GLY A 116 -2.98 -0.91 -13.49
N VAL A 117 -3.54 -1.09 -12.28
CA VAL A 117 -3.73 -2.44 -11.72
C VAL A 117 -4.71 -3.19 -12.61
N TYR A 118 -4.27 -4.26 -13.27
CA TYR A 118 -5.15 -5.11 -14.07
C TYR A 118 -5.04 -6.55 -13.61
N ILE A 119 -6.15 -7.12 -13.15
CA ILE A 119 -6.25 -8.53 -12.75
C ILE A 119 -7.55 -9.08 -13.34
N ASP A 120 -7.44 -10.13 -14.14
CA ASP A 120 -8.56 -10.88 -14.68
C ASP A 120 -8.38 -12.37 -14.38
N SER A 121 -8.69 -12.77 -13.15
CA SER A 121 -8.48 -14.12 -12.62
C SER A 121 -9.80 -14.76 -12.16
N TRP A 122 -10.74 -14.91 -13.09
CA TRP A 122 -11.99 -15.63 -12.83
C TRP A 122 -11.68 -17.07 -12.37
N GLY A 123 -12.20 -17.44 -11.20
CA GLY A 123 -11.96 -18.74 -10.55
C GLY A 123 -11.05 -18.66 -9.33
N GLU A 124 -10.30 -17.58 -9.18
CA GLU A 124 -9.34 -17.41 -8.08
C GLU A 124 -9.91 -16.66 -6.87
N TYR A 125 -9.27 -16.89 -5.72
CA TYR A 125 -9.66 -16.35 -4.42
C TYR A 125 -8.67 -15.30 -3.94
N ASN A 126 -9.13 -14.37 -3.10
CA ASN A 126 -8.30 -13.37 -2.42
C ASN A 126 -7.56 -12.48 -3.44
N ILE A 127 -8.34 -11.70 -4.18
CA ILE A 127 -7.82 -10.89 -5.30
C ILE A 127 -7.87 -9.41 -4.97
N GLY A 128 -6.74 -8.74 -5.17
CA GLY A 128 -6.53 -7.30 -5.02
C GLY A 128 -5.09 -6.93 -5.34
N LEU A 129 -4.70 -5.66 -5.17
CA LEU A 129 -3.28 -5.29 -5.23
C LEU A 129 -2.45 -6.16 -4.27
N PHE A 130 -2.98 -6.36 -3.07
CA PHE A 130 -2.58 -7.39 -2.12
C PHE A 130 -3.64 -8.50 -2.09
N GLY A 131 -3.21 -9.75 -2.24
CA GLY A 131 -4.10 -10.89 -2.22
C GLY A 131 -4.50 -11.25 -0.78
N TYR A 132 -3.51 -11.52 0.04
CA TYR A 132 -3.67 -11.92 1.45
C TYR A 132 -2.81 -11.07 2.37
N LEU A 133 -3.46 -10.30 3.24
CA LEU A 133 -2.84 -9.58 4.35
C LEU A 133 -3.08 -10.35 5.65
N GLU A 134 -2.04 -10.71 6.40
CA GLU A 134 -2.17 -11.33 7.72
C GLU A 134 -1.37 -10.56 8.78
N LYS A 135 -2.05 -9.93 9.75
CA LYS A 135 -1.44 -9.13 10.84
C LYS A 135 -0.59 -7.94 10.40
N GLY A 136 -0.41 -7.72 9.09
CA GLY A 136 0.30 -6.57 8.55
C GLY A 136 -0.54 -5.29 8.51
N THR A 137 0.06 -4.24 7.99
CA THR A 137 -0.57 -2.93 7.79
C THR A 137 -0.41 -2.47 6.35
N ILE A 138 -1.50 -2.01 5.73
CA ILE A 138 -1.48 -1.32 4.44
C ILE A 138 -2.19 0.02 4.64
N ARG A 139 -1.51 1.13 4.32
CA ARG A 139 -2.09 2.45 4.50
C ARG A 139 -1.73 3.47 3.43
N ASN A 140 -2.51 4.55 3.38
CA ASN A 140 -2.24 5.77 2.62
C ASN A 140 -2.00 5.57 1.12
N VAL A 141 -2.63 4.58 0.48
CA VAL A 141 -2.48 4.31 -0.96
C VAL A 141 -3.80 4.46 -1.70
N THR A 142 -3.74 5.01 -2.91
CA THR A 142 -4.89 5.10 -3.81
C THR A 142 -4.71 4.19 -5.02
N VAL A 143 -5.65 3.30 -5.29
CA VAL A 143 -5.54 2.30 -6.38
C VAL A 143 -6.51 2.61 -7.53
N TYR A 144 -6.05 2.51 -8.77
CA TYR A 144 -6.83 2.62 -10.00
C TYR A 144 -6.61 1.41 -10.92
N GLY A 145 -7.63 1.03 -11.68
CA GLY A 145 -7.55 -0.04 -12.67
C GLY A 145 -8.79 -0.94 -12.74
N ALA A 146 -8.60 -2.24 -12.93
CA ALA A 146 -9.64 -3.25 -12.96
C ALA A 146 -9.20 -4.53 -12.25
N VAL A 147 -10.01 -4.98 -11.28
CA VAL A 147 -9.74 -6.15 -10.45
C VAL A 147 -10.91 -7.12 -10.55
N LYS A 148 -10.68 -8.29 -11.14
CA LYS A 148 -11.70 -9.36 -11.28
C LYS A 148 -11.20 -10.67 -10.67
N GLY A 149 -12.05 -11.31 -9.88
CA GLY A 149 -11.80 -12.59 -9.22
C GLY A 149 -13.07 -13.37 -8.91
N MET A 150 -12.98 -14.54 -8.27
CA MET A 150 -14.17 -15.30 -7.87
C MET A 150 -14.69 -14.88 -6.49
N ASN A 151 -13.83 -14.89 -5.47
CA ASN A 151 -14.24 -14.68 -4.08
C ASN A 151 -13.20 -13.90 -3.27
N ASN A 152 -13.66 -13.05 -2.35
CA ASN A 152 -12.84 -12.10 -1.58
C ASN A 152 -12.07 -11.19 -2.54
N VAL A 153 -12.79 -10.33 -3.26
CA VAL A 153 -12.23 -9.41 -4.25
C VAL A 153 -12.30 -7.99 -3.72
N GLY A 154 -11.15 -7.35 -3.57
CA GLY A 154 -11.01 -5.96 -3.15
C GLY A 154 -10.07 -5.19 -4.07
N GLY A 155 -10.30 -3.89 -4.25
CA GLY A 155 -9.40 -3.07 -5.06
C GLY A 155 -7.99 -2.98 -4.48
N VAL A 156 -7.88 -2.98 -3.15
CA VAL A 156 -6.59 -2.91 -2.43
C VAL A 156 -6.23 -4.27 -1.84
N VAL A 157 -7.14 -4.88 -1.07
CA VAL A 157 -6.88 -6.16 -0.38
C VAL A 157 -7.99 -7.17 -0.69
N GLY A 158 -7.62 -8.36 -1.16
CA GLY A 158 -8.57 -9.46 -1.32
C GLY A 158 -9.12 -9.94 0.01
N LEU A 159 -8.25 -10.51 0.84
CA LEU A 159 -8.54 -10.97 2.19
C LEU A 159 -7.63 -10.27 3.21
N ASN A 160 -8.23 -9.55 4.14
CA ASN A 160 -7.57 -9.08 5.35
C ASN A 160 -7.85 -10.07 6.50
N ASP A 161 -6.81 -10.64 7.07
CA ASP A 161 -6.85 -11.56 8.21
C ASP A 161 -6.09 -10.96 9.39
N THR A 162 -6.84 -10.25 10.23
CA THR A 162 -6.34 -9.61 11.46
C THR A 162 -5.29 -8.50 11.23
N GLY A 163 -5.14 -8.02 9.99
CA GLY A 163 -4.32 -6.85 9.66
C GLY A 163 -5.10 -5.53 9.71
N LEU A 164 -4.38 -4.43 9.46
CA LEU A 164 -4.92 -3.07 9.41
C LEU A 164 -4.89 -2.54 7.96
N VAL A 165 -6.03 -2.03 7.49
CA VAL A 165 -6.13 -1.32 6.21
C VAL A 165 -6.69 0.07 6.49
N GLU A 166 -5.87 1.11 6.35
CA GLU A 166 -6.17 2.46 6.83
C GLU A 166 -5.91 3.52 5.75
N ASN A 167 -6.81 4.49 5.57
CA ASN A 167 -6.65 5.59 4.61
C ASN A 167 -6.36 5.14 3.16
N CYS A 168 -6.79 3.93 2.80
CA CYS A 168 -6.68 3.40 1.45
C CYS A 168 -7.92 3.75 0.64
N ARG A 169 -7.72 4.16 -0.61
CA ARG A 169 -8.81 4.48 -1.54
C ARG A 169 -8.75 3.57 -2.76
N ASN A 170 -9.92 3.23 -3.28
CA ASN A 170 -10.04 2.47 -4.51
C ASN A 170 -10.91 3.22 -5.53
N TYR A 171 -10.36 3.42 -6.71
CA TYR A 171 -11.05 3.86 -7.92
C TYR A 171 -10.97 2.82 -9.04
N ALA A 172 -10.42 1.63 -8.78
CA ALA A 172 -10.49 0.51 -9.71
C ALA A 172 -11.90 -0.09 -9.77
N SER A 173 -12.30 -0.60 -10.93
CA SER A 173 -13.52 -1.42 -11.02
C SER A 173 -13.26 -2.78 -10.37
N VAL A 174 -14.10 -3.16 -9.41
CA VAL A 174 -13.98 -4.44 -8.69
C VAL A 174 -15.14 -5.35 -9.08
N SER A 175 -14.85 -6.59 -9.50
CA SER A 175 -15.87 -7.56 -9.92
C SER A 175 -15.57 -8.96 -9.39
N GLY A 176 -16.61 -9.68 -8.97
CA GLY A 176 -16.49 -11.08 -8.59
C GLY A 176 -17.84 -11.74 -8.32
N SER A 177 -17.81 -12.91 -7.68
CA SER A 177 -19.02 -13.71 -7.39
C SER A 177 -19.41 -13.69 -5.91
N SER A 178 -18.46 -13.52 -4.99
CA SER A 178 -18.71 -13.56 -3.54
C SER A 178 -17.71 -12.66 -2.78
N ASN A 179 -18.16 -12.01 -1.70
CA ASN A 179 -17.39 -11.05 -0.89
C ASN A 179 -16.60 -10.03 -1.74
N ILE A 180 -17.32 -9.03 -2.24
CA ILE A 180 -16.75 -7.99 -3.10
C ILE A 180 -16.82 -6.67 -2.33
N GLY A 181 -15.67 -6.02 -2.14
CA GLY A 181 -15.59 -4.73 -1.47
C GLY A 181 -14.74 -3.75 -2.27
N GLY A 182 -15.03 -2.45 -2.14
CA GLY A 182 -14.27 -1.43 -2.85
C GLY A 182 -12.78 -1.45 -2.49
N VAL A 183 -12.48 -1.46 -1.19
CA VAL A 183 -11.09 -1.49 -0.68
C VAL A 183 -10.68 -2.90 -0.28
N VAL A 184 -11.46 -3.55 0.59
CA VAL A 184 -11.18 -4.90 1.10
C VAL A 184 -12.32 -5.85 0.71
N GLY A 185 -12.00 -6.99 0.11
CA GLY A 185 -13.00 -7.99 -0.30
C GLY A 185 -13.63 -8.71 0.89
N ARG A 186 -12.80 -9.25 1.78
CA ARG A 186 -13.22 -9.85 3.05
C ARG A 186 -12.30 -9.42 4.19
N ASN A 187 -12.90 -8.96 5.27
CA ASN A 187 -12.19 -8.64 6.51
C ASN A 187 -12.49 -9.70 7.57
N ARG A 188 -11.46 -10.32 8.15
CA ARG A 188 -11.52 -11.22 9.30
C ARG A 188 -10.81 -10.53 10.45
N THR A 189 -11.57 -10.07 11.45
CA THR A 189 -10.98 -9.54 12.68
C THR A 189 -10.81 -10.66 13.70
N LYS A 190 -9.81 -10.54 14.58
CA LYS A 190 -9.87 -11.21 15.87
C LYS A 190 -10.99 -10.52 16.64
N ASP A 191 -12.10 -11.23 16.77
CA ASP A 191 -13.22 -10.94 17.64
C ASP A 191 -14.24 -9.89 17.12
N ALA A 192 -15.50 -10.32 17.17
CA ALA A 192 -16.66 -9.45 17.14
C ALA A 192 -16.62 -8.54 18.38
N GLY A 193 -16.15 -7.30 18.25
CA GLY A 193 -16.20 -6.35 19.37
C GLY A 193 -15.29 -5.12 19.34
N GLY A 194 -14.46 -4.92 18.32
CA GLY A 194 -13.60 -3.73 18.20
C GLY A 194 -13.87 -2.98 16.91
N ASP A 195 -13.98 -1.66 17.00
CA ASP A 195 -14.49 -0.73 15.98
C ASP A 195 -14.00 -1.00 14.56
N ILE A 196 -14.97 -1.20 13.66
CA ILE A 196 -14.79 -1.16 12.21
C ILE A 196 -14.56 0.28 11.77
N ALA A 197 -13.30 0.70 11.69
CA ALA A 197 -12.91 1.88 10.92
C ALA A 197 -12.86 1.53 9.43
N MET A 198 -14.02 1.38 8.79
CA MET A 198 -14.12 1.62 7.35
C MET A 198 -14.62 3.05 7.18
N VAL A 199 -13.72 4.02 7.02
CA VAL A 199 -14.08 5.33 6.50
C VAL A 199 -13.96 5.24 4.98
N ALA A 200 -15.06 4.86 4.34
CA ALA A 200 -15.27 5.18 2.93
C ALA A 200 -15.87 6.58 2.87
N ASP A 201 -15.19 7.50 2.19
CA ASP A 201 -15.72 8.82 1.81
C ASP A 201 -16.70 8.66 0.64
#